data_AF-A0A7U6QPG9-F1
#
_entry.id   AF-A0A7U6QPG9-F1
#
_cell.length_a   1.000
_cell.length_b   1.000
_cell.length_c   1.000
_cell.angle_alpha   90.00
_cell.angle_beta   90.00
_cell.angle_gamma   90.00
#
_symmetry.space_group_name_H-M   'P 1'
#
loop_
_entity.id
_entity.type
_entity.pdbx_description
1 polymer ?
#
loop_
_entity_poly.entity_id
_entity_poly.type
_entity_poly.pdbx_seq_one_letter_code
_entity_poly.pdbx_strand_id
1 'polypeptide(L)'
;MLAIGLIGCSNPEPQSEVVADNERAVSRDSYAGDWPFTDNSGVLGCIDKAAYFDAGNETYALNGFSRAYSDNKGLGWIPVTPEQPFWLDNPDIEGTKISVGNMTSDALKLCDK
;
A
#
# COMPACT_ATOMS: atom_id res chain seq x y z
N MET A 1 15.81 52.62 -11.29
CA MET A 1 16.20 51.90 -10.06
C MET A 1 15.01 52.03 -9.11
N LEU A 2 14.34 51.02 -8.58
CA LEU A 2 14.45 49.56 -8.60
C LEU A 2 13.01 49.06 -8.31
N ALA A 3 12.58 47.97 -8.93
CA ALA A 3 11.27 47.34 -8.69
C ALA A 3 11.36 46.32 -7.53
N ILE A 4 10.32 46.23 -6.69
CA ILE A 4 10.03 45.09 -5.79
C ILE A 4 8.49 45.05 -5.72
N GLY A 5 7.75 44.03 -6.14
CA GLY A 5 8.04 42.61 -6.28
C GLY A 5 6.94 41.87 -5.52
N LEU A 6 5.92 41.38 -6.24
CA LEU A 6 4.71 40.73 -5.73
C LEU A 6 5.05 39.52 -4.83
N ILE A 7 4.43 39.45 -3.65
CA ILE A 7 4.39 38.23 -2.82
C ILE A 7 3.41 37.27 -3.49
N GLY A 8 3.92 36.45 -4.40
CA GLY A 8 3.19 35.34 -5.00
C GLY A 8 2.94 34.25 -3.97
N CYS A 9 1.74 33.67 -4.03
CA CYS A 9 1.30 32.55 -3.22
C CYS A 9 2.31 31.39 -3.27
N SER A 10 2.81 30.97 -2.11
CA SER A 10 3.51 29.69 -1.96
C SER A 10 2.50 28.57 -2.21
N ASN A 11 2.43 28.09 -3.45
CA ASN A 11 1.73 26.86 -3.78
C ASN A 11 2.62 25.69 -3.29
N PRO A 12 2.23 24.89 -2.29
CA PRO A 12 3.03 23.74 -1.90
C PRO A 12 3.07 22.77 -3.09
N GLU A 13 4.28 22.46 -3.54
CA GLU A 13 4.57 21.44 -4.56
C GLU A 13 3.91 20.10 -4.19
N PRO A 14 3.42 19.33 -5.17
CA PRO A 14 2.90 17.99 -4.90
C PRO A 14 4.04 17.17 -4.29
N GLN A 15 3.80 16.61 -3.10
CA GLN A 15 4.78 15.82 -2.37
C GLN A 15 5.24 14.66 -3.24
N SER A 16 6.45 14.78 -3.79
CA SER A 16 7.18 13.68 -4.39
C SER A 16 7.64 12.78 -3.25
N GLU A 17 6.79 11.83 -2.84
CA GLU A 17 7.15 10.76 -1.93
C GLU A 17 8.36 10.01 -2.49
N VAL A 18 9.47 10.02 -1.77
CA VAL A 18 10.64 9.19 -2.08
C VAL A 18 10.31 7.78 -1.63
N VAL A 19 9.48 7.08 -2.40
CA VAL A 19 9.21 5.65 -2.19
C VAL A 19 10.52 4.91 -2.45
N ALA A 20 10.96 4.08 -1.50
CA ALA A 20 12.18 3.30 -1.65
C ALA A 20 12.09 2.39 -2.90
N ASP A 21 13.22 1.90 -3.43
CA ASP A 21 13.24 1.09 -4.66
C ASP A 21 12.39 -0.20 -4.53
N ASN A 22 12.20 -0.67 -3.30
CA ASN A 22 11.37 -1.81 -2.92
C ASN A 22 9.92 -1.43 -2.54
N GLU A 23 9.49 -0.20 -2.84
CA GLU A 23 8.17 0.34 -2.53
C GLU A 23 7.54 1.06 -3.73
N ARG A 24 6.21 1.13 -3.74
CA ARG A 24 5.45 1.82 -4.78
C ARG A 24 4.10 2.29 -4.26
N ALA A 25 3.85 3.58 -4.38
CA ALA A 25 2.53 4.15 -4.13
C ALA A 25 1.48 3.58 -5.11
N VAL A 26 0.31 3.23 -4.59
CA VAL A 26 -0.85 2.76 -5.35
C VAL A 26 -2.15 3.39 -4.85
N SER A 27 -3.12 3.55 -5.73
CA SER A 27 -4.47 4.01 -5.39
C SER A 27 -5.53 3.20 -6.10
N ARG A 28 -6.71 3.10 -5.51
CA ARG A 28 -7.86 2.36 -6.06
C ARG A 28 -8.17 2.77 -7.50
N ASP A 29 -8.15 4.07 -7.76
CA ASP A 29 -8.52 4.63 -9.07
C ASP A 29 -7.48 4.35 -10.17
N SER A 30 -6.24 4.05 -9.79
CA SER A 30 -5.13 3.83 -10.73
C SER A 30 -4.61 2.39 -10.76
N TYR A 31 -5.09 1.54 -9.85
CA TYR A 31 -4.64 0.17 -9.74
C TYR A 31 -5.23 -0.70 -10.87
N ALA A 32 -4.36 -1.41 -11.58
CA ALA A 32 -4.76 -2.19 -12.76
C ALA A 32 -5.42 -3.54 -12.42
N GLY A 33 -5.27 -4.01 -11.17
CA GLY A 33 -5.91 -5.24 -10.68
C GLY A 33 -7.11 -4.95 -9.78
N ASP A 34 -7.68 -6.02 -9.21
CA ASP A 34 -8.78 -5.86 -8.25
C ASP A 34 -8.27 -5.20 -6.96
N TRP A 35 -9.02 -4.21 -6.47
CA TRP A 35 -8.68 -3.49 -5.24
C TRP A 35 -9.38 -4.13 -4.03
N PRO A 36 -8.64 -4.78 -3.10
CA PRO A 36 -9.25 -5.58 -2.05
C PRO A 36 -9.48 -4.83 -0.74
N PHE A 37 -9.06 -3.56 -0.62
CA PHE A 37 -9.02 -2.85 0.66
C PHE A 37 -9.99 -1.67 0.75
N THR A 38 -10.47 -1.39 1.96
CA THR A 38 -11.31 -0.22 2.26
C THR A 38 -10.58 1.10 2.05
N ASP A 39 -9.27 1.11 2.29
CA ASP A 39 -8.40 2.26 2.02
C ASP A 39 -8.40 2.61 0.54
N ASN A 40 -8.31 3.89 0.20
CA ASN A 40 -8.32 4.34 -1.19
C ASN A 40 -6.91 4.37 -1.82
N SER A 41 -5.88 4.34 -1.00
CA SER A 41 -4.48 4.41 -1.42
C SER A 41 -3.56 3.88 -0.33
N GLY A 42 -2.32 3.59 -0.72
CA GLY A 42 -1.27 3.22 0.21
C GLY A 42 0.01 2.88 -0.54
N VAL A 43 0.95 2.26 0.15
CA VAL A 43 2.24 1.86 -0.41
C VAL A 43 2.33 0.34 -0.45
N LEU A 44 2.51 -0.23 -1.63
CA LEU A 44 2.94 -1.63 -1.75
C LEU A 44 4.44 -1.69 -1.55
N GLY A 45 4.90 -2.64 -0.74
CA GLY A 45 6.32 -2.84 -0.55
C GLY A 45 6.70 -4.30 -0.34
N CYS A 46 8.00 -4.55 -0.42
CA CYS A 46 8.54 -5.85 -0.05
C CYS A 46 9.88 -5.76 0.66
N ILE A 47 10.06 -6.55 1.72
CA ILE A 47 11.34 -6.72 2.42
C ILE A 47 11.60 -8.21 2.59
N ASP A 48 12.72 -8.75 2.12
CA ASP A 48 13.07 -10.18 2.33
C ASP A 48 11.94 -11.18 1.98
N LYS A 49 11.21 -10.94 0.88
CA LYS A 49 10.01 -11.70 0.42
C LYS A 49 8.73 -11.49 1.24
N ALA A 50 8.78 -10.64 2.27
CA ALA A 50 7.63 -10.16 3.01
C ALA A 50 6.93 -9.06 2.20
N ALA A 51 5.89 -9.43 1.45
CA ALA A 51 5.04 -8.48 0.75
C ALA A 51 4.06 -7.81 1.72
N TYR A 52 3.96 -6.49 1.69
CA TYR A 52 3.06 -5.72 2.54
C TYR A 52 2.35 -4.61 1.77
N PHE A 53 1.25 -4.14 2.35
CA PHE A 53 0.57 -2.91 1.96
C PHE A 53 0.50 -2.00 3.18
N ASP A 54 1.08 -0.80 3.09
CA ASP A 54 0.97 0.22 4.12
C ASP A 54 -0.16 1.19 3.77
N ALA A 55 -1.24 1.17 4.55
CA ALA A 55 -2.37 2.09 4.45
C ALA A 55 -2.11 3.45 5.14
N GLY A 56 -0.92 3.63 5.73
CA GLY A 56 -0.45 4.85 6.39
C GLY A 56 -0.63 4.82 7.92
N ASN A 57 -1.71 4.24 8.42
CA ASN A 57 -1.93 3.98 9.86
C ASN A 57 -1.67 2.52 10.23
N GLU A 58 -1.91 1.60 9.29
CA GLU A 58 -1.82 0.16 9.47
C GLU A 58 -1.08 -0.46 8.30
N THR A 59 -0.32 -1.51 8.58
CA THR A 59 0.38 -2.27 7.55
C THR A 59 -0.21 -3.68 7.47
N TYR A 60 -0.64 -4.09 6.29
CA TYR A 60 -1.24 -5.39 6.04
C TYR A 60 -0.21 -6.39 5.51
N ALA A 61 -0.12 -7.54 6.15
CA ALA A 61 0.75 -8.64 5.75
C ALA A 61 0.10 -9.45 4.60
N LEU A 62 0.56 -9.23 3.36
CA LEU A 62 -0.08 -9.76 2.14
C LEU A 62 0.24 -11.24 1.86
N ASN A 63 1.19 -11.84 2.59
CA ASN A 63 1.57 -13.24 2.43
C ASN A 63 2.06 -13.88 3.74
N GLY A 64 2.22 -15.21 3.77
CA GLY A 64 2.69 -15.92 4.96
C GLY A 64 4.09 -15.48 5.43
N PHE A 65 4.98 -15.10 4.51
CA PHE A 65 6.32 -14.59 4.85
C PHE A 65 6.26 -13.25 5.58
N SER A 66 5.40 -12.33 5.16
CA SER A 66 5.21 -11.03 5.81
C SER A 66 4.62 -11.14 7.20
N ARG A 67 3.70 -12.10 7.41
CA ARG A 67 3.23 -12.43 8.76
C ARG A 67 4.38 -12.91 9.64
N ALA A 68 5.16 -13.90 9.17
CA ALA A 68 6.30 -14.41 9.93
C ALA A 68 7.38 -13.35 10.17
N TYR A 69 7.64 -12.49 9.18
CA TYR A 69 8.57 -11.38 9.28
C TYR A 69 8.12 -10.38 10.36
N SER A 70 6.86 -9.95 10.30
CA SER A 70 6.25 -9.06 11.30
C SER A 70 6.31 -9.66 12.71
N ASP A 71 5.91 -10.92 12.88
CA ASP A 71 5.92 -11.63 14.16
C ASP A 71 7.35 -11.66 14.76
N ASN A 72 8.36 -12.01 13.95
CA ASN A 72 9.75 -12.09 14.39
C ASN A 72 10.39 -10.73 14.72
N LYS A 73 9.93 -9.66 14.06
CA LYS A 73 10.45 -8.30 14.22
C LYS A 73 9.63 -7.46 15.19
N GLY A 74 8.45 -7.91 15.61
CA GLY A 74 7.54 -7.17 16.47
C GLY A 74 6.92 -5.95 15.78
N LEU A 75 6.67 -6.01 14.47
CA LEU A 75 6.19 -4.86 13.68
C LEU A 75 4.68 -4.63 13.78
N GLY A 76 3.91 -5.64 14.19
CA GLY A 76 2.46 -5.51 14.36
C GLY A 76 1.67 -5.43 13.04
N TRP A 77 2.25 -5.86 11.92
CA TRP A 77 1.52 -5.94 10.65
C TRP A 77 0.31 -6.88 10.78
N ILE A 78 -0.83 -6.43 10.27
CA ILE A 78 -2.11 -7.10 10.42
C ILE A 78 -2.22 -8.18 9.33
N PRO A 79 -2.40 -9.47 9.68
CA PRO A 79 -2.63 -10.51 8.69
C PRO A 79 -3.94 -10.29 7.94
N VAL A 80 -3.92 -10.47 6.62
CA VAL A 80 -5.13 -10.40 5.81
C VAL A 80 -5.93 -11.70 5.98
N THR A 81 -6.95 -11.68 6.85
CA THR A 81 -7.85 -12.81 7.12
C THR A 81 -9.32 -12.40 6.89
N PRO A 82 -10.23 -13.33 6.53
CA PRO A 82 -11.60 -13.00 6.13
C PRO A 82 -12.42 -12.23 7.18
N GLU A 83 -12.03 -12.30 8.45
CA GLU A 83 -12.69 -11.61 9.57
C GLU A 83 -12.33 -10.11 9.64
N GLN A 84 -11.31 -9.67 8.90
CA GLN A 84 -10.84 -8.30 8.95
C GLN A 84 -11.78 -7.35 8.18
N PRO A 85 -12.22 -6.24 8.80
CA PRO A 85 -13.17 -5.33 8.17
C PRO A 85 -12.55 -4.50 7.02
N PHE A 86 -11.22 -4.39 6.98
CA PHE A 86 -10.54 -3.69 5.88
C PHE A 86 -10.53 -4.51 4.58
N TRP A 87 -10.80 -5.82 4.63
CA TRP A 87 -10.81 -6.69 3.46
C TRP A 87 -12.21 -6.77 2.85
N LEU A 88 -12.37 -6.17 1.67
CA LEU A 88 -13.64 -6.05 0.97
C LEU A 88 -14.20 -7.40 0.52
N ASP A 89 -15.53 -7.52 0.64
CA ASP A 89 -16.28 -8.63 0.06
C ASP A 89 -16.29 -8.54 -1.46
N ASN A 90 -16.28 -9.70 -2.12
CA ASN A 90 -16.38 -9.78 -3.57
C ASN A 90 -17.85 -9.59 -3.98
N PRO A 91 -18.18 -8.55 -4.79
CA PRO A 91 -19.56 -8.30 -5.21
C PRO A 91 -20.09 -9.37 -6.18
N ASP A 92 -19.21 -10.10 -6.86
CA ASP A 92 -19.57 -11.08 -7.89
C ASP A 92 -19.75 -12.49 -7.32
N ILE A 93 -19.19 -12.77 -6.15
CA ILE A 93 -19.20 -14.11 -5.53
C ILE A 93 -19.49 -13.98 -4.03
N GLU A 94 -20.74 -14.24 -3.66
CA GLU A 94 -21.23 -14.17 -2.28
C GLU A 94 -20.39 -15.03 -1.32
N GLY A 95 -20.10 -14.47 -0.13
CA GLY A 95 -19.35 -15.15 0.93
C GLY A 95 -17.84 -15.21 0.69
N THR A 96 -17.31 -14.53 -0.34
CA THR A 96 -15.87 -14.47 -0.62
C THR A 96 -15.33 -13.05 -0.52
N LYS A 97 -14.01 -12.92 -0.37
CA LYS A 97 -13.29 -11.65 -0.37
C LYS A 97 -12.68 -11.37 -1.75
N ILE A 98 -12.51 -10.10 -2.09
CA ILE A 98 -11.73 -9.70 -3.27
C ILE A 98 -10.30 -10.24 -3.12
N SER A 99 -9.76 -10.91 -4.13
CA SER A 99 -8.45 -11.55 -4.02
C SER A 99 -7.34 -10.51 -3.78
N VAL A 100 -6.49 -10.75 -2.77
CA VAL A 100 -5.23 -9.98 -2.61
C VAL A 100 -4.13 -10.44 -3.56
N GLY A 101 -4.36 -11.48 -4.36
CA GLY A 101 -3.32 -12.12 -5.17
C GLY A 101 -2.62 -11.19 -6.17
N ASN A 102 -3.34 -10.23 -6.77
CA ASN A 102 -2.73 -9.22 -7.65
C ASN A 102 -1.77 -8.32 -6.86
N MET A 103 -2.21 -7.80 -5.71
CA MET A 103 -1.39 -6.94 -4.86
C MET A 103 -0.18 -7.69 -4.29
N THR A 104 -0.36 -8.92 -3.81
CA THR A 104 0.76 -9.76 -3.36
C THR A 104 1.77 -9.98 -4.48
N SER A 105 1.31 -10.30 -5.69
CA SER A 105 2.20 -10.54 -6.85
C SER A 105 2.94 -9.27 -7.27
N ASP A 106 2.28 -8.11 -7.21
CA ASP A 106 2.89 -6.84 -7.54
C ASP A 106 3.90 -6.37 -6.50
N ALA A 107 3.60 -6.53 -5.21
CA ALA A 107 4.54 -6.27 -4.12
C ALA A 107 5.76 -7.18 -4.22
N LEU A 108 5.58 -8.46 -4.57
CA LEU A 108 6.70 -9.39 -4.71
C LEU A 108 7.69 -9.03 -5.83
N LYS A 109 7.25 -8.30 -6.87
CA LYS A 109 8.15 -7.77 -7.92
C LYS A 109 9.08 -6.66 -7.41
N LEU A 110 8.82 -6.13 -6.22
CA LEU A 110 9.61 -5.09 -5.56
C LEU A 110 10.69 -5.67 -4.63
N CYS A 111 10.66 -6.98 -4.32
CA CYS A 111 11.57 -7.56 -3.32
C CYS A 111 13.06 -7.56 -3.71
N ASP A 112 13.36 -7.49 -5.00
CA ASP A 112 14.71 -7.61 -5.57
C ASP A 112 15.19 -6.29 -6.16
N LYS A 113 14.63 -5.17 -5.67
CA LYS A 113 14.93 -3.81 -6.15
C LYS A 113 15.70 -3.01 -5.13
#